data_AF-A0A8S3IVP9-F1
#
_entry.id   AF-A0A8S3IVP9-F1
#
_cell.length_a   1.000
_cell.length_b   1.000
_cell.length_c   1.000
_cell.angle_alpha   90.00
_cell.angle_beta   90.00
_cell.angle_gamma   90.00
#
_symmetry.space_group_name_H-M   'P 1'
#
loop_
_entity.id
_entity.type
_entity.pdbx_description
1 polymer ?
#
loop_
_entity_poly.entity_id
_entity_poly.type
_entity_poly.pdbx_seq_one_letter_code
_entity_poly.pdbx_strand_id
1 'polypeptide(L)'
;INCKASVLWFTGIAMLHTFWISALCITLVTQILAGFTTNERFNFWRYGYMRVDDGLSPFSFGWKQNLVDLLNRRILWYTPTNFDWTRIYTLDDFNELIPTRLRRSTKSSLNNLPKHSFNV
;
A
#
# COMPACT_ATOMS: atom_id res chain seq x y z
N ILE A 1 -48.32 -5.52 8.39
CA ILE A 1 -47.58 -5.23 7.14
C ILE A 1 -47.21 -6.58 6.53
N ASN A 2 -47.85 -6.99 5.42
CA ASN A 2 -47.54 -8.24 4.73
C ASN A 2 -46.54 -7.93 3.61
N CYS A 3 -45.31 -8.42 3.74
CA CYS A 3 -44.28 -8.25 2.72
C CYS A 3 -44.36 -9.40 1.71
N LYS A 4 -44.31 -9.09 0.40
CA LYS A 4 -44.25 -10.13 -0.64
C LYS A 4 -42.94 -10.90 -0.52
N ALA A 5 -42.98 -12.22 -0.69
CA ALA A 5 -41.79 -13.09 -0.62
C ALA A 5 -40.64 -12.60 -1.53
N SER A 6 -40.97 -12.05 -2.70
CA SER A 6 -39.98 -11.47 -3.63
C SER A 6 -39.22 -10.28 -3.02
N VAL A 7 -39.88 -9.43 -2.24
CA VAL A 7 -39.24 -8.27 -1.59
C VAL A 7 -38.26 -8.75 -0.53
N LEU A 8 -38.63 -9.78 0.23
CA LEU A 8 -37.73 -10.40 1.21
C LEU A 8 -36.48 -10.98 0.53
N TRP A 9 -36.66 -11.67 -0.60
CA TRP A 9 -35.55 -12.22 -1.39
C TRP A 9 -34.56 -11.15 -1.88
N PHE A 10 -35.05 -10.08 -2.51
CA PHE A 10 -34.20 -8.98 -2.98
C PHE A 10 -33.49 -8.26 -1.82
N THR A 11 -34.19 -8.10 -0.68
CA THR A 11 -33.59 -7.52 0.53
C THR A 11 -32.43 -8.40 1.01
N GLY A 12 -32.61 -9.72 1.04
CA GLY A 12 -31.54 -10.66 1.42
C GLY A 12 -30.32 -10.55 0.50
N ILE A 13 -30.51 -10.50 -0.82
CA ILE A 13 -29.41 -10.31 -1.79
C ILE A 13 -28.70 -8.98 -1.56
N ALA A 14 -29.47 -7.89 -1.40
CA ALA A 14 -28.92 -6.56 -1.17
C ALA A 14 -28.09 -6.50 0.12
N MET A 15 -28.55 -7.12 1.21
CA MET A 15 -27.80 -7.19 2.45
C MET A 15 -26.49 -7.97 2.29
N LEU A 16 -26.54 -9.13 1.63
CA LEU A 16 -25.34 -9.94 1.36
C LEU A 16 -24.32 -9.17 0.49
N HIS A 17 -24.80 -8.51 -0.57
CA HIS A 17 -23.94 -7.69 -1.44
C HIS A 17 -23.35 -6.50 -0.71
N THR A 18 -24.14 -5.81 0.11
CA THR A 18 -23.65 -4.68 0.91
C THR A 18 -22.57 -5.13 1.89
N PHE A 19 -22.79 -6.27 2.56
CA PHE A 19 -21.78 -6.87 3.44
C PHE A 19 -20.49 -7.19 2.67
N TRP A 20 -20.62 -7.87 1.52
CA TRP A 20 -19.47 -8.24 0.70
C TRP A 20 -18.67 -7.03 0.19
N ILE A 21 -19.36 -6.03 -0.38
CA ILE A 21 -18.74 -4.80 -0.87
C ILE A 21 -18.08 -4.04 0.27
N SER A 22 -18.68 -4.02 1.47
CA SER A 22 -18.08 -3.36 2.64
C SER A 22 -16.76 -4.03 3.06
N ALA A 23 -16.71 -5.37 3.06
CA ALA A 23 -15.50 -6.12 3.37
C ALA A 23 -14.39 -5.86 2.32
N LEU A 24 -14.75 -5.82 1.04
CA LEU A 24 -13.82 -5.42 -0.03
C LEU A 24 -13.35 -3.98 0.15
N CYS A 25 -14.24 -3.05 0.47
CA CYS A 25 -13.88 -1.65 0.69
C CYS A 25 -12.86 -1.50 1.83
N ILE A 26 -13.07 -2.18 2.97
CA ILE A 26 -12.13 -2.16 4.11
C ILE A 26 -10.75 -2.69 3.69
N THR A 27 -10.71 -3.81 2.95
CA THR A 27 -9.43 -4.38 2.51
C THR A 27 -8.71 -3.49 1.50
N LEU A 28 -9.42 -2.85 0.56
CA LEU A 28 -8.81 -1.90 -0.37
C LEU A 28 -8.31 -0.63 0.34
N VAL A 29 -9.09 -0.07 1.26
CA VAL A 29 -8.68 1.12 2.01
C VAL A 29 -7.40 0.82 2.82
N THR A 30 -7.35 -0.31 3.51
CA THR A 30 -6.13 -0.69 4.26
C THR A 30 -4.91 -0.88 3.36
N GLN A 31 -5.09 -1.46 2.16
CA GLN A 31 -4.02 -1.61 1.17
C GLN A 31 -3.51 -0.26 0.64
N ILE A 32 -4.42 0.66 0.30
CA ILE A 32 -4.08 2.02 -0.13
C ILE A 32 -3.29 2.75 0.96
N LEU A 33 -3.76 2.71 2.21
CA LEU A 33 -3.09 3.38 3.32
C LEU A 33 -1.71 2.79 3.58
N ALA A 34 -1.52 1.49 3.36
CA ALA A 34 -0.24 0.81 3.49
C ALA A 34 0.69 0.98 2.28
N GLY A 35 0.20 1.49 1.14
CA GLY A 35 0.98 1.70 -0.08
C GLY A 35 1.29 0.39 -0.83
N PHE A 36 0.34 -0.55 -0.84
CA PHE A 36 0.45 -1.82 -1.55
C PHE A 36 -0.69 -2.04 -2.52
N THR A 37 -0.38 -2.73 -3.62
CA THR A 37 -1.39 -3.33 -4.48
C THR A 37 -1.91 -4.65 -3.90
N THR A 38 -3.08 -5.08 -4.34
CA THR A 38 -3.65 -6.37 -3.95
C THR A 38 -2.72 -7.53 -4.32
N ASN A 39 -2.09 -7.49 -5.50
CA ASN A 39 -1.13 -8.50 -5.95
C ASN A 39 0.10 -8.57 -5.03
N GLU A 40 0.60 -7.43 -4.58
CA GLU A 40 1.71 -7.32 -3.62
C GLU A 40 1.34 -7.94 -2.27
N ARG A 41 0.14 -7.65 -1.76
CA ARG A 41 -0.33 -8.21 -0.49
C ARG A 41 -0.52 -9.72 -0.54
N PHE A 42 -1.09 -10.25 -1.64
CA PHE A 42 -1.29 -11.68 -1.77
C PHE A 42 0.02 -12.42 -2.02
N ASN A 43 0.90 -11.91 -2.88
CA ASN A 43 2.18 -12.55 -3.19
C ASN A 43 3.33 -12.04 -2.28
N PHE A 44 3.03 -11.62 -1.06
CA PHE A 44 4.01 -10.95 -0.19
C PHE A 44 5.28 -11.79 0.04
N TRP A 45 5.13 -13.12 0.13
CA TRP A 45 6.24 -14.05 0.35
C TRP A 45 7.26 -14.05 -0.78
N ARG A 46 6.86 -13.65 -1.99
CA ARG A 46 7.72 -13.61 -3.17
C ARG A 46 8.63 -12.38 -3.16
N TYR A 47 8.18 -11.30 -2.54
CA TYR A 47 8.88 -10.03 -2.56
C TYR A 47 9.83 -9.95 -1.36
N GLY A 48 11.12 -10.17 -1.60
CA GLY A 48 12.16 -10.15 -0.56
C GLY A 48 12.19 -8.84 0.24
N TYR A 49 11.90 -7.69 -0.40
CA TYR A 49 11.85 -6.40 0.29
C TYR A 49 10.72 -6.30 1.32
N MET A 50 9.57 -6.95 1.08
CA MET A 50 8.48 -7.00 2.07
C MET A 50 8.82 -7.89 3.26
N ARG A 51 9.74 -8.85 3.10
CA ARG A 51 10.18 -9.74 4.18
C ARG A 51 11.25 -9.09 5.06
N VAL A 52 12.05 -8.18 4.51
CA VAL A 52 13.16 -7.52 5.21
C VAL A 52 12.71 -6.29 5.99
N ASP A 53 11.74 -5.52 5.47
CA ASP A 53 11.24 -4.30 6.10
C ASP A 53 9.95 -4.52 6.92
N ASP A 54 9.80 -5.64 7.62
CA ASP A 54 8.62 -5.96 8.47
C ASP A 54 7.26 -5.80 7.75
N GLY A 55 7.22 -6.00 6.43
CA GLY A 55 6.00 -5.83 5.63
C GLY A 55 5.64 -4.37 5.34
N LEU A 56 6.57 -3.42 5.47
CA LEU A 56 6.43 -2.04 5.00
C LEU A 56 6.70 -1.94 3.49
N SER A 57 5.85 -1.20 2.78
CA SER A 57 6.04 -0.98 1.36
C SER A 57 7.15 0.06 1.16
N PRO A 58 8.14 -0.19 0.30
CA PRO A 58 9.08 0.85 -0.11
C PRO A 58 8.36 2.01 -0.82
N PHE A 59 7.14 1.77 -1.33
CA PHE A 59 6.30 2.76 -1.99
C PHE A 59 5.36 3.51 -1.03
N SER A 60 5.43 3.24 0.28
CA SER A 60 4.59 3.93 1.27
C SER A 60 5.28 5.19 1.78
N PHE A 61 4.67 6.34 1.52
CA PHE A 61 5.11 7.64 2.05
C PHE A 61 4.33 8.05 3.32
N GLY A 62 3.59 7.09 3.91
CA GLY A 62 2.71 7.27 5.06
C GLY A 62 1.24 7.39 4.66
N TRP A 63 0.33 6.95 5.52
CA TRP A 63 -1.09 6.79 5.21
C TRP A 63 -1.77 8.05 4.66
N LYS A 64 -1.40 9.25 5.15
CA LYS A 64 -1.93 10.54 4.68
C LYS A 64 -1.43 10.87 3.27
N GLN A 65 -0.15 10.64 3.00
CA GLN A 65 0.45 10.92 1.71
C GLN A 65 -0.04 9.93 0.66
N ASN A 66 -0.14 8.64 0.99
CA ASN A 66 -0.67 7.62 0.10
C ASN A 66 -2.11 7.92 -0.34
N LEU A 67 -2.94 8.46 0.58
CA LEU A 67 -4.30 8.89 0.24
C LEU A 67 -4.33 10.11 -0.70
N VAL A 68 -3.43 11.07 -0.48
CA VAL A 68 -3.27 12.26 -1.31
C VAL A 68 -2.77 11.89 -2.71
N ASP A 69 -1.84 10.94 -2.78
CA ASP A 69 -1.30 10.40 -4.03
C ASP A 69 -2.38 9.63 -4.81
N LEU A 70 -3.23 8.85 -4.12
CA LEU A 70 -4.38 8.18 -4.76
C LEU A 70 -5.39 9.19 -5.33
N LEU A 71 -5.75 10.21 -4.54
CA LEU A 71 -6.73 11.21 -4.96
C LEU A 71 -6.17 12.18 -6.00
N ASN A 72 -4.85 12.17 -6.21
CA ASN A 72 -4.09 13.06 -7.08
C ASN A 72 -4.52 14.53 -6.94
N ARG A 73 -4.79 14.94 -5.69
CA ARG A 73 -5.26 16.29 -5.34
C ARG A 73 -4.55 16.74 -4.09
N ARG A 74 -4.20 18.01 -4.05
CA ARG A 74 -3.66 18.63 -2.84
C ARG A 74 -4.74 18.64 -1.75
N ILE A 75 -4.45 18.04 -0.61
CA ILE A 75 -5.33 18.03 0.57
C ILE A 75 -4.56 18.68 1.72
N LEU A 76 -5.06 19.82 2.21
CA LEU A 76 -4.37 20.63 3.23
C LEU A 76 -2.93 20.95 2.81
N TRP A 77 -1.96 20.48 3.59
CA TRP A 77 -0.52 20.67 3.41
C TRP A 77 0.13 19.56 2.59
N TYR A 78 -0.59 18.48 2.30
CA TYR A 78 -0.09 17.34 1.52
C TYR A 78 -0.31 17.60 0.04
N THR A 79 0.76 17.48 -0.73
CA THR A 79 0.78 17.66 -2.18
C THR A 79 1.03 16.30 -2.82
N PRO A 80 0.31 15.91 -3.88
CA PRO A 80 0.55 14.64 -4.55
C PRO A 80 1.98 14.56 -5.04
N THR A 81 2.59 13.39 -4.86
CA THR A 81 3.94 13.11 -5.31
C THR A 81 3.91 13.02 -6.84
N ASN A 82 4.52 14.00 -7.52
CA ASN A 82 4.70 13.97 -8.99
C ASN A 82 5.84 13.00 -9.32
N PHE A 83 5.58 11.71 -9.15
CA PHE A 83 6.57 10.66 -9.35
C PHE A 83 6.37 10.03 -10.72
N ASP A 84 7.37 10.16 -11.60
CA ASP A 84 7.36 9.54 -12.92
C ASP A 84 7.85 8.09 -12.83
N TRP A 85 6.90 7.18 -12.68
CA TRP A 85 7.14 5.74 -12.59
C TRP A 85 7.77 5.15 -13.87
N THR A 86 7.72 5.86 -15.00
CA THR A 86 8.27 5.36 -16.27
C THR A 86 9.78 5.49 -16.36
N ARG A 87 10.42 6.26 -15.47
CA ARG A 87 11.87 6.54 -15.49
C ARG A 87 12.68 5.67 -14.52
N ILE A 88 12.03 4.77 -13.79
CA ILE A 88 12.66 4.01 -12.71
C ILE A 88 12.79 2.58 -13.18
N TYR A 89 14.01 2.23 -13.59
CA TYR A 89 14.31 0.90 -14.11
C TYR A 89 15.10 0.06 -13.10
N THR A 90 15.71 0.69 -12.10
CA THR A 90 16.49 0.01 -11.06
C THR A 90 16.16 0.51 -9.65
N LEU A 91 16.48 -0.32 -8.64
CA LEU A 91 16.32 0.05 -7.23
C LEU A 91 17.27 1.18 -6.82
N ASP A 92 18.41 1.33 -7.50
CA ASP A 92 19.36 2.41 -7.25
C ASP A 92 18.78 3.76 -7.72
N ASP A 93 18.13 3.79 -8.89
CA ASP A 93 17.40 4.97 -9.37
C ASP A 93 16.29 5.39 -8.38
N PHE A 94 15.60 4.41 -7.80
CA PHE A 94 14.56 4.64 -6.78
C PHE A 94 15.14 5.26 -5.49
N ASN A 95 16.29 4.76 -5.03
CA ASN A 95 16.99 5.25 -3.84
C ASN A 95 17.59 6.66 -4.03
N GLU A 96 17.89 7.05 -5.26
CA GLU A 96 18.34 8.40 -5.60
C GLU A 96 17.19 9.41 -5.74
N LEU A 97 16.04 8.98 -6.25
CA LEU A 97 14.86 9.83 -6.46
C LEU A 97 14.03 10.07 -5.19
N ILE A 98 14.15 9.18 -4.20
CA ILE A 98 13.55 9.39 -2.90
C ILE A 98 14.27 10.54 -2.16
N PRO A 99 13.55 11.60 -1.71
CA PRO A 99 14.17 12.63 -0.91
C PRO A 99 14.75 12.03 0.37
N THR A 100 15.93 12.54 0.76
CA THR A 100 16.82 12.21 1.90
C THR A 100 16.20 11.85 3.26
N ARG A 101 14.88 11.96 3.42
CA ARG A 101 14.12 11.62 4.63
C ARG A 101 13.97 10.10 4.87
N LEU A 102 13.84 9.27 3.82
CA LEU A 102 13.80 7.80 3.98
C LEU A 102 15.19 7.17 4.20
N ARG A 103 16.27 7.85 3.75
CA ARG A 103 17.66 7.42 3.98
C ARG A 103 18.02 7.31 5.48
N ARG A 104 17.34 8.03 6.38
CA ARG A 104 17.56 7.89 7.84
C ARG A 104 16.95 6.62 8.41
N SER A 105 15.79 6.19 7.91
CA SER A 105 15.10 4.99 8.41
C SER A 105 15.85 3.72 7.99
N THR A 106 16.25 3.64 6.72
CA THR A 106 17.00 2.50 6.18
C THR A 106 18.44 2.43 6.68
N LYS A 107 19.15 3.55 6.87
CA LYS A 107 20.49 3.52 7.51
C LYS A 107 20.46 3.01 8.94
N SER A 108 19.41 3.30 9.70
CA SER A 108 19.22 2.76 11.06
C SER A 108 19.03 1.25 11.04
N SER A 109 18.32 0.71 10.04
CA SER A 109 18.10 -0.74 9.89
C SER A 109 19.34 -1.47 9.35
N LEU A 110 20.01 -0.91 8.35
CA LEU A 110 21.24 -1.46 7.75
C LEU A 110 22.43 -1.51 8.72
N ASN A 111 22.50 -0.59 9.70
CA ASN A 111 23.54 -0.60 10.72
C ASN A 111 23.37 -1.72 11.77
N ASN A 112 22.20 -2.38 11.82
CA ASN A 112 21.90 -3.48 12.74
C ASN A 112 21.97 -4.86 12.07
N LEU A 113 22.30 -4.94 10.77
CA LEU A 113 22.52 -6.21 10.10
C LEU A 113 23.94 -6.73 10.40
N PRO A 114 24.11 -8.01 10.80
CA PRO A 114 25.42 -8.59 10.99
C PRO A 114 26.18 -8.56 9.66
N LYS A 115 27.35 -7.89 9.67
CA LYS A 115 28.24 -7.78 8.51
C LYS A 115 28.80 -9.16 8.17
N HIS A 116 28.12 -9.91 7.33
CA HIS A 116 28.73 -11.07 6.70
C HIS A 116 29.49 -10.59 5.46
N SER A 117 30.82 -10.52 5.60
CA SER A 117 31.77 -10.25 4.53
C SER A 117 31.69 -11.37 3.49
N PHE A 118 31.08 -11.10 2.35
CA PHE A 118 31.29 -11.90 1.14
C PHE A 118 32.62 -11.45 0.53
N ASN A 119 33.65 -12.26 0.75
CA ASN A 119 34.86 -12.24 -0.07
C ASN A 119 34.52 -12.92 -1.40
N VAL A 120 34.63 -12.18 -2.49
CA VAL A 120 34.87 -12.71 -3.83
C VAL A 120 36.16 -12.09 -4.32
#